data_AF-A0A2B8B8L8-F1
#
_entry.id   AF-A0A2B8B8L8-F1
#
_cell.length_a   1.000
_cell.length_b   1.000
_cell.length_c   1.000
_cell.angle_alpha   90.00
_cell.angle_beta   90.00
_cell.angle_gamma   90.00
#
_symmetry.space_group_name_H-M   'P 1'
#
loop_
_entity.id
_entity.type
_entity.pdbx_description
1 polymer ?
#
loop_
_entity_poly.entity_id
_entity_poly.type
_entity_poly.pdbx_seq_one_letter_code
_entity_poly.pdbx_strand_id
1 'polypeptide(L)'
;MARKSAEGTPKSLKGKAMEQVRKAAATLPSKQPGALVTDCPHVKRGKMPAINSGAWHGRYRKAIKSSSMLPHHAAGFATVANTRKEVIIVRNVNEHAQPWIKMGCPTKDMHIKGKSASWGPHAGLIPEKQEYSKLTDAGDVKKYNTKVKKLLAEKPPAAKALPLRIPPPNGEPVTVHANLAPPPSEVMKVGEHYYRAGPPGEKMLSDAVKPVPDGEPLTVLADPVSGMPITADYDLLAIGRIPPEDRPPSKIINDDDVLGTLSRSEKKTLRALQRATETPGRGRPSQRVVHHGPENRNPDEKIGRLSHSDFPMASYMPDGSVRSIESEQQLLDLFNDMNAKGYNLSPHPGWGWGDPSGGRYALPE
;
A
#
# COMPACT_ATOMS: atom_id res chain seq x y z
N MET A 1 58.21 -38.51 -48.40
CA MET A 1 56.84 -38.10 -48.80
C MET A 1 55.94 -38.21 -47.56
N ALA A 2 55.95 -37.25 -46.63
CA ALA A 2 55.22 -35.99 -46.61
C ALA A 2 53.68 -36.13 -46.52
N ARG A 3 53.13 -36.12 -45.29
CA ARG A 3 51.83 -35.50 -44.98
C ARG A 3 51.88 -34.86 -43.58
N LYS A 4 51.70 -33.54 -43.56
CA LYS A 4 51.49 -32.65 -42.39
C LYS A 4 49.99 -32.35 -42.27
N SER A 5 49.48 -32.24 -41.04
CA SER A 5 48.37 -31.35 -40.63
C SER A 5 48.20 -31.48 -39.11
N ALA A 6 48.75 -30.58 -38.28
CA ALA A 6 48.24 -29.26 -37.91
C ALA A 6 47.06 -29.32 -36.91
N GLU A 7 47.42 -29.33 -35.62
CA GLU A 7 46.56 -29.00 -34.49
C GLU A 7 46.26 -27.49 -34.48
N GLY A 8 44.99 -27.11 -34.36
CA GLY A 8 44.54 -25.73 -34.24
C GLY A 8 43.53 -25.59 -33.11
N THR A 9 43.98 -25.06 -31.97
CA THR A 9 43.13 -24.71 -30.82
C THR A 9 42.29 -23.45 -31.15
N PRO A 10 40.98 -23.39 -30.84
CA PRO A 10 40.19 -22.19 -31.08
C PRO A 10 40.57 -21.04 -30.12
N LYS A 11 41.10 -19.94 -30.67
CA LYS A 11 41.28 -18.66 -29.94
C LYS A 11 39.92 -18.10 -29.51
N SER A 12 39.78 -17.82 -28.22
CA SER A 12 38.53 -17.38 -27.60
C SER A 12 38.00 -16.04 -28.14
N LEU A 13 36.71 -16.02 -28.47
CA LEU A 13 35.92 -14.83 -28.83
C LEU A 13 35.65 -13.89 -27.64
N LYS A 14 36.12 -14.22 -26.43
CA LYS A 14 35.86 -13.43 -25.21
C LYS A 14 36.72 -12.16 -25.09
N GLY A 15 37.86 -12.08 -25.79
CA GLY A 15 38.77 -10.93 -25.69
C GLY A 15 38.27 -9.66 -26.38
N LYS A 16 37.63 -9.79 -27.55
CA LYS A 16 37.24 -8.62 -28.37
C LYS A 16 35.97 -7.92 -27.89
N ALA A 17 35.06 -8.62 -27.23
CA ALA A 17 33.83 -8.04 -26.68
C ALA A 17 34.09 -7.17 -25.44
N MET A 18 35.06 -7.55 -24.59
CA MET A 18 35.40 -6.80 -23.38
C MET A 18 36.13 -5.48 -23.66
N GLU A 19 36.86 -5.38 -24.78
CA GLU A 19 37.60 -4.18 -25.13
C GLU A 19 36.72 -3.09 -25.77
N GLN A 20 35.62 -3.48 -26.44
CA GLN A 20 34.62 -2.54 -26.93
C GLN A 20 33.78 -1.92 -25.80
N VAL A 21 33.49 -2.68 -24.72
CA VAL A 21 32.78 -2.16 -23.54
C VAL A 21 33.64 -1.15 -22.76
N ARG A 22 34.96 -1.38 -22.67
CA ARG A 22 35.88 -0.44 -22.01
C ARG A 22 36.04 0.88 -22.76
N LYS A 23 36.03 0.87 -24.10
CA LYS A 23 36.09 2.12 -24.90
C LYS A 23 34.80 2.93 -24.82
N ALA A 24 33.64 2.30 -24.67
CA ALA A 24 32.36 3.02 -24.52
C ALA A 24 32.20 3.71 -23.15
N ALA A 25 32.80 3.15 -22.09
CA ALA A 25 32.74 3.73 -20.75
C ALA A 25 33.62 4.98 -20.56
N ALA A 26 34.62 5.20 -21.43
CA ALA A 26 35.56 6.32 -21.32
C ALA A 26 35.06 7.64 -21.94
N THR A 27 33.91 7.63 -22.63
CA THR A 27 33.37 8.80 -23.36
C THR A 27 32.12 9.43 -22.74
N LEU A 28 31.71 9.02 -21.53
CA LEU A 28 30.56 9.63 -20.86
C LEU A 28 31.01 10.78 -19.94
N PRO A 29 30.51 12.02 -20.14
CA PRO A 29 30.89 13.14 -19.28
C PRO A 29 30.36 12.96 -17.85
N SER A 30 31.25 13.12 -16.87
CA SER A 30 30.95 13.09 -15.45
C SER A 30 30.07 14.27 -15.05
N LYS A 31 28.76 14.08 -15.00
CA LYS A 31 27.85 14.99 -14.28
C LYS A 31 27.69 14.50 -12.85
N GLN A 32 28.07 15.35 -11.89
CA GLN A 32 27.83 15.17 -10.46
C GLN A 32 26.34 14.87 -10.21
N PRO A 33 25.99 14.03 -9.21
CA PRO A 33 24.60 13.79 -8.84
C PRO A 33 23.99 15.08 -8.28
N GLY A 34 23.20 15.76 -9.11
CA GLY A 34 22.38 16.89 -8.72
C GLY A 34 21.36 16.48 -7.66
N ALA A 35 21.15 17.38 -6.70
CA ALA A 35 20.19 17.27 -5.62
C ALA A 35 18.80 16.79 -6.10
N LEU A 36 18.16 15.95 -5.29
CA LEU A 36 16.75 15.57 -5.42
C LEU A 36 15.87 16.83 -5.51
N VAL A 37 15.43 17.16 -6.72
CA VAL A 37 14.46 18.21 -6.99
C VAL A 37 13.09 17.71 -6.50
N THR A 38 12.62 18.25 -5.38
CA THR A 38 11.30 17.97 -4.76
C THR A 38 10.18 18.88 -5.27
N ASP A 39 10.26 19.35 -6.51
CA ASP A 39 9.28 20.31 -7.03
C ASP A 39 8.23 19.62 -7.90
N CYS A 40 7.06 19.36 -7.30
CA CYS A 40 5.82 19.15 -8.03
C CYS A 40 5.28 20.51 -8.47
N PRO A 41 5.25 20.84 -9.78
CA PRO A 41 4.68 22.08 -10.24
C PRO A 41 3.15 21.90 -10.29
N HIS A 42 2.40 22.90 -9.84
CA HIS A 42 0.94 23.10 -10.01
C HIS A 42 -0.02 22.76 -8.86
N VAL A 43 0.44 22.58 -7.61
CA VAL A 43 -0.43 22.91 -6.48
C VAL A 43 -0.56 24.43 -6.46
N LYS A 44 -1.70 24.97 -6.91
CA LYS A 44 -2.02 26.39 -6.71
C LYS A 44 -1.81 26.68 -5.22
N ARG A 45 -0.95 27.67 -4.93
CA ARG A 45 -0.51 28.08 -3.59
C ARG A 45 -1.69 28.57 -2.73
N GLY A 46 -2.58 27.68 -2.32
CA GLY A 46 -3.23 27.84 -1.03
C GLY A 46 -2.10 27.74 -0.01
N LYS A 47 -1.87 28.79 0.77
CA LYS A 47 -0.83 28.82 1.81
C LYS A 47 -0.85 27.50 2.58
N MET A 48 0.12 26.61 2.33
CA MET A 48 0.37 25.51 3.24
C MET A 48 0.70 26.16 4.59
N PRO A 49 0.08 25.75 5.71
CA PRO A 49 0.43 26.30 7.00
C PRO A 49 1.94 26.14 7.19
N ALA A 50 2.61 27.23 7.56
CA ALA A 50 4.06 27.28 7.65
C ALA A 50 4.55 26.17 8.60
N ILE A 51 5.13 25.13 8.02
CA ILE A 51 5.74 24.01 8.73
C ILE A 51 7.06 24.56 9.28
N ASN A 52 7.04 25.24 10.43
CA ASN A 52 8.24 25.85 11.01
C ASN A 52 8.37 25.51 12.50
N SER A 53 8.90 24.31 12.76
CA SER A 53 9.85 24.08 13.86
C SER A 53 10.69 22.83 13.56
N GLY A 54 12.00 22.88 13.81
CA GLY A 54 12.95 21.82 13.41
C GLY A 54 12.67 20.46 14.06
N ALA A 55 12.12 20.43 15.27
CA ALA A 55 11.73 19.19 15.96
C ALA A 55 10.44 18.56 15.40
N TRP A 56 9.58 19.35 14.75
CA TRP A 56 8.35 18.87 14.11
C TRP A 56 8.62 18.11 12.81
N HIS A 57 9.61 18.55 12.03
CA HIS A 57 9.97 17.90 10.77
C HIS A 57 10.46 16.46 10.96
N GLY A 58 11.20 16.17 12.04
CA GLY A 58 11.72 14.83 12.32
C GLY A 58 10.61 13.82 12.66
N ARG A 59 9.70 14.20 13.57
CA ARG A 59 8.57 13.32 13.98
C ARG A 59 7.54 13.14 12.88
N TYR A 60 7.25 14.20 12.12
CA TYR A 60 6.39 14.16 10.94
C TYR A 60 6.93 13.20 9.88
N ARG A 61 8.23 13.31 9.54
CA ARG A 61 8.88 12.39 8.59
C ARG A 61 8.90 10.95 9.07
N LYS A 62 9.13 10.72 10.37
CA LYS A 62 9.09 9.37 10.95
C LYS A 62 7.70 8.75 10.82
N ALA A 63 6.64 9.48 11.18
CA ALA A 63 5.26 8.99 11.12
C ALA A 63 4.78 8.72 9.69
N ILE A 64 5.19 9.54 8.72
CA ILE A 64 4.87 9.29 7.30
C ILE A 64 5.66 8.11 6.76
N LYS A 65 6.93 7.98 7.14
CA LYS A 65 7.75 6.85 6.71
C LYS A 65 7.20 5.54 7.30
N SER A 66 6.80 5.55 8.56
CA SER A 66 6.28 4.36 9.25
C SER A 66 4.89 3.94 8.76
N SER A 67 4.07 4.86 8.25
CA SER A 67 2.73 4.53 7.72
C SER A 67 2.74 3.95 6.31
N SER A 68 3.89 3.94 5.62
CA SER A 68 4.03 3.50 4.22
C SER A 68 3.15 4.25 3.21
N MET A 69 2.57 5.39 3.59
CA MET A 69 1.79 6.26 2.70
C MET A 69 2.72 7.04 1.77
N LEU A 70 2.22 7.48 0.61
CA LEU A 70 2.97 8.43 -0.22
C LEU A 70 3.06 9.79 0.49
N PRO A 71 4.23 10.46 0.52
CA PRO A 71 4.39 11.71 1.28
C PRO A 71 3.39 12.80 0.91
N HIS A 72 3.06 12.95 -0.37
CA HIS A 72 2.08 13.94 -0.81
C HIS A 72 0.64 13.54 -0.45
N HIS A 73 0.31 12.24 -0.40
CA HIS A 73 -0.97 11.79 0.13
C HIS A 73 -1.09 12.09 1.63
N ALA A 74 -0.03 11.80 2.41
CA ALA A 74 0.00 12.11 3.83
C ALA A 74 -0.14 13.63 4.09
N ALA A 75 0.46 14.49 3.26
CA ALA A 75 0.25 15.93 3.33
C ALA A 75 -1.22 16.32 3.02
N GLY A 76 -1.87 15.63 2.07
CA GLY A 76 -3.30 15.76 1.79
C GLY A 76 -4.17 15.41 3.00
N PHE A 77 -3.88 14.29 3.67
CA PHE A 77 -4.55 13.89 4.91
C PHE A 77 -4.39 14.92 6.02
N ALA A 78 -3.18 15.42 6.25
CA ALA A 78 -2.90 16.47 7.24
C ALA A 78 -3.69 17.76 6.93
N THR A 79 -3.79 18.13 5.66
CA THR A 79 -4.56 19.29 5.21
C THR A 79 -6.06 19.10 5.48
N VAL A 80 -6.60 17.92 5.19
CA VAL A 80 -8.01 17.59 5.44
C VAL A 80 -8.31 17.59 6.95
N ALA A 81 -7.46 16.97 7.77
CA ALA A 81 -7.58 16.97 9.22
C ALA A 81 -7.61 18.40 9.80
N ASN A 82 -6.69 19.26 9.36
CA ASN A 82 -6.65 20.66 9.79
C ASN A 82 -7.87 21.46 9.34
N THR A 83 -8.24 21.36 8.07
CA THR A 83 -9.33 22.15 7.47
C THR A 83 -10.67 21.78 8.09
N ARG A 84 -10.87 20.50 8.39
CA ARG A 84 -12.14 19.98 8.93
C ARG A 84 -12.18 19.94 10.46
N LYS A 85 -11.05 20.19 11.13
CA LYS A 85 -10.86 20.04 12.58
C LYS A 85 -11.22 18.62 13.04
N GLU A 86 -10.61 17.66 12.37
CA GLU A 86 -10.84 16.23 12.59
C GLU A 86 -9.54 15.54 13.01
N VAL A 87 -9.66 14.52 13.86
CA VAL A 87 -8.63 13.50 14.06
C VAL A 87 -8.91 12.40 13.04
N ILE A 88 -7.91 12.03 12.25
CA ILE A 88 -8.02 10.95 11.26
C ILE A 88 -6.91 9.95 11.56
N ILE A 89 -7.26 8.69 11.79
CA ILE A 89 -6.31 7.61 12.07
C ILE A 89 -6.35 6.62 10.92
N VAL A 90 -5.18 6.29 10.37
CA VAL A 90 -5.00 5.38 9.24
C VAL A 90 -4.19 4.19 9.71
N ARG A 91 -4.65 2.98 9.38
CA ARG A 91 -3.91 1.75 9.66
C ARG A 91 -2.61 1.73 8.85
N ASN A 92 -1.67 0.88 9.26
CA ASN A 92 -0.44 0.69 8.50
C ASN A 92 -0.76 0.25 7.05
N VAL A 93 -0.22 0.98 6.07
CA VAL A 93 -0.34 0.59 4.67
C VAL A 93 0.71 -0.48 4.38
N ASN A 94 0.36 -1.49 3.58
CA ASN A 94 1.34 -2.45 3.10
C ASN A 94 2.46 -1.71 2.33
N GLU A 95 3.70 -1.77 2.81
CA GLU A 95 4.85 -1.12 2.17
C GLU A 95 5.04 -1.54 0.72
N HIS A 96 4.75 -2.81 0.39
CA HIS A 96 4.83 -3.31 -0.97
C HIS A 96 3.77 -2.72 -1.90
N ALA A 97 2.69 -2.13 -1.38
CA ALA A 97 1.68 -1.44 -2.19
C ALA A 97 2.15 -0.05 -2.64
N GLN A 98 3.06 0.58 -1.89
CA GLN A 98 3.46 1.98 -2.12
C GLN A 98 4.02 2.23 -3.53
N PRO A 99 4.89 1.37 -4.12
CA PRO A 99 5.35 1.54 -5.49
C PRO A 99 4.21 1.48 -6.52
N TRP A 100 3.25 0.56 -6.34
CA TRP A 100 2.08 0.44 -7.22
C TRP A 100 1.17 1.66 -7.13
N ILE A 101 0.94 2.14 -5.91
CA ILE A 101 0.18 3.38 -5.70
C ILE A 101 0.89 4.55 -6.39
N LYS A 102 2.22 4.66 -6.26
CA LYS A 102 3.01 5.71 -6.92
C LYS A 102 2.95 5.62 -8.46
N MET A 103 2.81 4.43 -9.02
CA MET A 103 2.63 4.21 -10.46
C MET A 103 1.21 4.53 -10.96
N GLY A 104 0.28 4.87 -10.05
CA GLY A 104 -1.10 5.19 -10.38
C GLY A 104 -2.02 3.96 -10.47
N CYS A 105 -1.63 2.81 -9.90
CA CYS A 105 -2.49 1.63 -9.86
C CYS A 105 -3.74 1.89 -8.99
N PRO A 106 -4.94 1.46 -9.42
CA PRO A 106 -6.13 1.52 -8.60
C PRO A 106 -5.94 0.69 -7.32
N THR A 107 -6.55 1.14 -6.22
CA THR A 107 -6.54 0.38 -4.97
C THR A 107 -7.87 -0.34 -4.79
N LYS A 108 -7.87 -1.48 -4.08
CA LYS A 108 -9.08 -2.28 -3.86
C LYS A 108 -10.17 -1.50 -3.12
N ASP A 109 -11.41 -1.74 -3.49
CA ASP A 109 -12.58 -1.25 -2.76
C ASP A 109 -13.21 -2.40 -1.93
N MET A 110 -14.39 -2.16 -1.38
CA MET A 110 -15.12 -3.16 -0.62
C MET A 110 -15.61 -4.34 -1.47
N HIS A 111 -15.72 -4.25 -2.78
CA HIS A 111 -16.12 -5.38 -3.62
C HIS A 111 -14.99 -6.41 -3.75
N ILE A 112 -13.73 -5.96 -3.77
CA ILE A 112 -12.56 -6.83 -3.95
C ILE A 112 -12.09 -7.39 -2.60
N LYS A 113 -12.57 -8.59 -2.28
CA LYS A 113 -12.26 -9.26 -1.01
C LYS A 113 -10.94 -10.04 -1.00
N GLY A 114 -10.23 -10.13 -2.12
CA GLY A 114 -8.93 -10.83 -2.21
C GLY A 114 -7.87 -10.20 -1.31
N LYS A 115 -6.95 -11.01 -0.81
CA LYS A 115 -5.81 -10.56 0.01
C LYS A 115 -4.61 -10.27 -0.88
N SER A 116 -3.90 -9.20 -0.56
CA SER A 116 -2.66 -8.84 -1.24
C SER A 116 -1.49 -9.73 -0.83
N ALA A 117 -0.46 -9.77 -1.67
CA ALA A 117 0.80 -10.45 -1.40
C ALA A 117 1.78 -9.55 -0.63
N SER A 118 2.67 -10.19 0.15
CA SER A 118 3.77 -9.55 0.88
C SER A 118 5.13 -10.12 0.49
N TRP A 119 5.20 -10.85 -0.63
CA TRP A 119 6.40 -11.54 -1.09
C TRP A 119 6.38 -11.70 -2.61
N GLY A 120 7.54 -12.01 -3.18
CA GLY A 120 7.68 -12.27 -4.61
C GLY A 120 7.49 -11.03 -5.51
N PRO A 121 7.56 -11.20 -6.84
CA PRO A 121 7.41 -10.12 -7.83
C PRO A 121 6.04 -9.41 -7.80
N HIS A 122 5.01 -10.07 -7.27
CA HIS A 122 3.64 -9.55 -7.16
C HIS A 122 3.33 -8.93 -5.80
N ALA A 123 4.32 -8.77 -4.92
CA ALA A 123 4.15 -8.14 -3.61
C ALA A 123 3.43 -6.77 -3.74
N GLY A 124 2.45 -6.54 -2.88
CA GLY A 124 1.58 -5.37 -2.90
C GLY A 124 0.31 -5.51 -3.75
N LEU A 125 0.31 -6.41 -4.74
CA LEU A 125 -0.84 -6.68 -5.60
C LEU A 125 -1.74 -7.77 -5.03
N ILE A 126 -2.93 -7.93 -5.62
CA ILE A 126 -3.89 -8.98 -5.28
C ILE A 126 -3.79 -10.11 -6.30
N PRO A 127 -3.17 -11.27 -5.96
CA PRO A 127 -3.11 -12.39 -6.88
C PRO A 127 -4.49 -13.01 -7.12
N GLU A 128 -4.72 -13.56 -8.31
CA GLU A 128 -5.94 -14.32 -8.58
C GLU A 128 -6.03 -15.56 -7.68
N LYS A 129 -4.95 -16.35 -7.68
CA LYS A 129 -4.80 -17.52 -6.81
C LYS A 129 -4.25 -17.07 -5.45
N GLN A 130 -5.05 -17.26 -4.40
CA GLN A 130 -4.80 -16.73 -3.05
C GLN A 130 -3.73 -17.50 -2.28
N GLU A 131 -3.26 -18.65 -2.79
CA GLU A 131 -2.00 -19.26 -2.34
C GLU A 131 -0.78 -18.34 -2.54
N TYR A 132 -0.86 -17.35 -3.44
CA TYR A 132 0.19 -16.35 -3.63
C TYR A 132 -0.01 -15.09 -2.78
N SER A 133 -1.04 -15.03 -1.95
CA SER A 133 -1.27 -13.87 -1.08
C SER A 133 -0.42 -13.95 0.19
N LYS A 134 -0.65 -13.05 1.15
CA LYS A 134 -0.08 -13.11 2.50
C LYS A 134 -0.71 -14.20 3.41
N LEU A 135 -1.75 -14.89 2.95
CA LEU A 135 -2.44 -15.90 3.74
C LEU A 135 -1.56 -17.14 3.94
N THR A 136 -1.54 -17.66 5.16
CA THR A 136 -0.80 -18.89 5.51
C THR A 136 -1.72 -20.07 5.83
N ASP A 137 -2.97 -19.83 6.25
CA ASP A 137 -3.94 -20.88 6.54
C ASP A 137 -4.63 -21.40 5.26
N ALA A 138 -4.68 -22.72 5.10
CA ALA A 138 -5.26 -23.37 3.93
C ALA A 138 -6.78 -23.17 3.82
N GLY A 139 -7.48 -23.08 4.96
CA GLY A 139 -8.91 -22.80 5.01
C GLY A 139 -9.23 -21.39 4.51
N ASP A 140 -8.46 -20.40 4.96
CA ASP A 140 -8.55 -19.03 4.46
C ASP A 140 -8.19 -18.95 2.99
N VAL A 141 -7.11 -19.59 2.52
CA VAL A 141 -6.78 -19.63 1.08
C VAL A 141 -7.97 -20.13 0.26
N LYS A 142 -8.60 -21.25 0.65
CA LYS A 142 -9.79 -21.79 -0.04
C LYS A 142 -10.97 -20.81 -0.01
N LYS A 143 -11.23 -20.20 1.14
CA LYS A 143 -12.29 -19.20 1.34
C LYS A 143 -12.10 -17.99 0.44
N TYR A 144 -10.89 -17.41 0.40
CA TYR A 144 -10.59 -16.24 -0.41
C TYR A 144 -10.51 -16.58 -1.90
N ASN A 145 -10.01 -17.75 -2.29
CA ASN A 145 -10.09 -18.24 -3.66
C ASN A 145 -11.54 -18.31 -4.15
N THR A 146 -12.46 -18.76 -3.30
CA THR A 146 -13.90 -18.78 -3.62
C THR A 146 -14.45 -17.36 -3.81
N LYS A 147 -14.04 -16.40 -2.97
CA LYS A 147 -14.45 -14.99 -3.11
C LYS A 147 -13.93 -14.37 -4.41
N VAL A 148 -12.66 -14.60 -4.75
CA VAL A 148 -12.06 -14.11 -6.01
C VAL A 148 -12.75 -14.75 -7.22
N LYS A 149 -13.01 -16.06 -7.19
CA LYS A 149 -13.73 -16.75 -8.27
C LYS A 149 -15.13 -16.17 -8.49
N LYS A 150 -15.86 -15.84 -7.42
CA LYS A 150 -17.17 -15.18 -7.50
C LYS A 150 -17.06 -13.80 -8.14
N LEU A 151 -16.15 -12.96 -7.65
CA LEU A 151 -15.87 -11.62 -8.18
C LEU A 151 -15.58 -11.65 -9.69
N LEU A 152 -14.73 -12.58 -10.15
CA LEU A 152 -14.37 -12.70 -11.57
C LEU A 152 -15.52 -13.20 -12.46
N ALA A 153 -16.56 -13.80 -11.87
CA ALA A 153 -17.73 -14.29 -12.59
C ALA A 153 -18.88 -13.27 -12.67
N GLU A 154 -18.78 -12.13 -11.98
CA GLU A 154 -19.80 -11.07 -11.96
C GLU A 154 -19.97 -10.39 -13.32
N LYS A 155 -21.16 -9.84 -13.57
CA LYS A 155 -21.52 -9.13 -14.81
C LYS A 155 -22.23 -7.81 -14.47
N PRO A 156 -21.64 -6.63 -14.77
CA PRO A 156 -20.29 -6.44 -15.30
C PRO A 156 -19.22 -6.86 -14.28
N PRO A 157 -18.02 -7.28 -14.73
CA PRO A 157 -16.96 -7.71 -13.81
C PRO A 157 -16.40 -6.50 -13.05
N ALA A 158 -16.33 -6.59 -11.73
CA ALA A 158 -15.68 -5.57 -10.89
C ALA A 158 -14.14 -5.63 -10.97
N ALA A 159 -13.59 -6.79 -11.36
CA ALA A 159 -12.17 -6.99 -11.63
C ALA A 159 -11.97 -8.04 -12.74
N LYS A 160 -10.80 -8.05 -13.37
CA LYS A 160 -10.35 -9.14 -14.26
C LYS A 160 -9.01 -9.70 -13.78
N ALA A 161 -8.76 -10.97 -14.04
CA ALA A 161 -7.45 -11.56 -13.82
C ALA A 161 -6.58 -11.31 -15.07
N LEU A 162 -5.37 -10.77 -14.88
CA LEU A 162 -4.40 -10.56 -15.95
C LEU A 162 -3.03 -11.13 -15.55
N PRO A 163 -2.26 -11.66 -16.51
CA PRO A 163 -0.84 -11.95 -16.30
C PRO A 163 -0.12 -10.70 -15.79
N LEU A 164 0.63 -10.84 -14.70
CA LEU A 164 1.43 -9.76 -14.16
C LEU A 164 2.51 -9.39 -15.16
N ARG A 165 2.49 -8.14 -15.60
CA ARG A 165 3.56 -7.52 -16.39
C ARG A 165 4.23 -6.44 -15.56
N ILE A 166 5.52 -6.59 -15.31
CA ILE A 166 6.31 -5.57 -14.61
C ILE A 166 6.93 -4.67 -15.67
N PRO A 167 6.69 -3.34 -15.63
CA PRO A 167 7.38 -2.42 -16.51
C PRO A 167 8.87 -2.43 -16.14
N PRO A 168 9.79 -2.77 -17.06
CA PRO A 168 11.21 -2.79 -16.75
C PRO A 168 11.74 -1.36 -16.57
N PRO A 169 12.89 -1.19 -15.92
CA PRO A 169 13.54 0.10 -15.82
C PRO A 169 13.86 0.75 -17.19
N ASN A 170 14.15 -0.03 -18.24
CA ASN A 170 14.71 0.45 -19.51
C ASN A 170 14.22 -0.31 -20.80
N GLY A 171 12.99 -0.83 -20.90
CA GLY A 171 12.57 -1.63 -22.09
C GLY A 171 11.11 -2.11 -22.15
N GLU A 172 10.87 -3.24 -22.82
CA GLU A 172 9.56 -3.90 -22.99
C GLU A 172 9.04 -4.61 -21.72
N PRO A 173 7.73 -4.51 -21.37
CA PRO A 173 7.16 -5.18 -20.18
C PRO A 173 7.44 -6.69 -20.13
N VAL A 174 7.94 -7.18 -18.99
CA VAL A 174 8.22 -8.62 -18.79
C VAL A 174 7.04 -9.28 -18.09
N THR A 175 6.55 -10.39 -18.66
CA THR A 175 5.53 -11.24 -18.02
C THR A 175 6.17 -12.07 -16.92
N VAL A 176 5.58 -12.02 -15.73
CA VAL A 176 6.02 -12.82 -14.58
C VAL A 176 5.31 -14.17 -14.61
N HIS A 177 6.07 -15.26 -14.53
CA HIS A 177 5.55 -16.61 -14.42
C HIS A 177 5.66 -17.09 -12.98
N ALA A 178 4.67 -17.87 -12.51
CA ALA A 178 4.83 -18.60 -11.27
C ALA A 178 5.90 -19.69 -11.52
N ASN A 179 6.96 -19.70 -10.70
CA ASN A 179 8.05 -20.70 -10.71
C ASN A 179 9.17 -20.64 -11.76
N LEU A 180 9.39 -19.54 -12.51
CA LEU A 180 10.69 -19.41 -13.18
C LEU A 180 11.76 -19.09 -12.13
N ALA A 181 12.51 -20.12 -11.72
CA ALA A 181 13.85 -19.93 -11.19
C ALA A 181 14.62 -19.03 -12.18
N PRO A 182 15.02 -17.82 -11.82
CA PRO A 182 15.87 -17.03 -12.68
C PRO A 182 17.22 -17.74 -12.73
N PRO A 183 17.98 -17.62 -13.81
CA PRO A 183 19.42 -17.76 -13.66
C PRO A 183 19.89 -16.83 -12.51
N PRO A 184 20.85 -17.23 -11.65
CA PRO A 184 21.13 -16.60 -10.34
C PRO A 184 21.60 -15.13 -10.33
N SER A 185 21.45 -14.38 -11.43
CA SER A 185 22.12 -13.11 -11.68
C SER A 185 21.22 -11.87 -11.75
N GLU A 186 19.90 -11.98 -11.87
CA GLU A 186 19.04 -10.79 -12.02
C GLU A 186 18.27 -10.45 -10.74
N VAL A 187 18.70 -9.35 -10.13
CA VAL A 187 18.02 -8.69 -9.02
C VAL A 187 16.90 -7.82 -9.62
N MET A 188 15.64 -8.18 -9.42
CA MET A 188 14.49 -7.40 -9.91
C MET A 188 14.25 -6.21 -9.00
N LYS A 189 14.12 -5.00 -9.55
CA LYS A 189 13.79 -3.81 -8.75
C LYS A 189 12.34 -3.39 -8.99
N VAL A 190 11.51 -3.40 -7.95
CA VAL A 190 10.15 -2.80 -7.96
C VAL A 190 10.14 -1.69 -6.91
N GLY A 191 10.14 -0.43 -7.36
CA GLY A 191 10.35 0.71 -6.48
C GLY A 191 11.77 0.74 -5.91
N GLU A 192 11.90 0.75 -4.58
CA GLU A 192 13.19 0.63 -3.88
C GLU A 192 13.54 -0.82 -3.51
N HIS A 193 12.60 -1.75 -3.68
CA HIS A 193 12.75 -3.14 -3.25
C HIS A 193 13.39 -3.98 -4.36
N TYR A 194 14.30 -4.84 -3.93
CA TYR A 194 15.00 -5.79 -4.78
C TYR A 194 14.49 -7.21 -4.50
N TYR A 195 14.02 -7.89 -5.52
CA TYR A 195 13.54 -9.27 -5.45
C TYR A 195 14.51 -10.15 -6.23
N ARG A 196 15.06 -11.15 -5.56
CA ARG A 196 15.83 -12.23 -6.18
C ARG A 196 14.91 -13.44 -6.20
N ALA A 197 14.74 -14.10 -7.34
CA ALA A 197 14.19 -15.44 -7.27
C ALA A 197 15.33 -16.42 -6.94
N GLY A 198 15.15 -17.14 -5.83
CA GLY A 198 16.21 -17.88 -5.17
C GLY A 198 16.50 -19.23 -5.83
N PRO A 199 17.73 -19.76 -5.70
CA PRO A 199 18.06 -21.11 -6.11
C PRO A 199 17.32 -22.16 -5.24
N PRO A 200 17.07 -23.38 -5.77
CA PRO A 200 16.43 -24.45 -5.00
C PRO A 200 17.26 -24.80 -3.76
N GLY A 201 16.65 -24.69 -2.58
CA GLY A 201 17.24 -25.21 -1.33
C GLY A 201 17.97 -24.22 -0.44
N GLU A 202 18.07 -22.93 -0.79
CA GLU A 202 18.44 -21.90 0.18
C GLU A 202 17.20 -21.17 0.68
N LYS A 203 17.06 -21.08 2.01
CA LYS A 203 15.93 -20.46 2.72
C LYS A 203 15.61 -19.07 2.15
N MET A 204 14.53 -18.95 1.39
CA MET A 204 13.75 -17.71 1.39
C MET A 204 13.13 -17.60 2.78
N LEU A 205 13.50 -16.59 3.56
CA LEU A 205 12.60 -16.06 4.58
C LEU A 205 11.28 -15.76 3.84
N SER A 206 10.16 -16.42 4.06
CA SER A 206 9.62 -17.16 5.21
C SER A 206 8.92 -18.44 4.75
N ASP A 207 8.95 -19.45 5.61
CA ASP A 207 8.48 -20.82 5.37
C ASP A 207 7.05 -20.94 4.78
N ALA A 208 6.92 -21.94 3.90
CA ALA A 208 5.72 -22.50 3.26
C ALA A 208 5.26 -21.90 1.91
N VAL A 209 5.99 -22.17 0.82
CA VAL A 209 5.42 -22.15 -0.54
C VAL A 209 5.47 -23.56 -1.13
N LYS A 210 4.29 -24.11 -1.44
CA LYS A 210 4.15 -25.33 -2.25
C LYS A 210 4.52 -24.99 -3.70
N PRO A 211 5.33 -25.81 -4.39
CA PRO A 211 5.67 -25.57 -5.79
C PRO A 211 4.41 -25.61 -6.67
N VAL A 212 4.32 -24.65 -7.60
CA VAL A 212 3.30 -24.53 -8.64
C VAL A 212 3.75 -25.33 -9.87
N PRO A 213 2.84 -25.93 -10.66
CA PRO A 213 3.21 -26.49 -11.96
C PRO A 213 3.91 -25.46 -12.85
N ASP A 214 5.04 -25.88 -13.43
CA ASP A 214 5.93 -25.07 -14.25
C ASP A 214 5.19 -24.44 -15.46
N GLY A 215 5.43 -23.14 -15.73
CA GLY A 215 5.05 -22.49 -17.00
C GLY A 215 3.82 -21.57 -17.01
N GLU A 216 2.93 -21.57 -16.00
CA GLU A 216 1.76 -20.68 -16.01
C GLU A 216 2.12 -19.22 -15.63
N PRO A 217 1.61 -18.20 -16.35
CA PRO A 217 1.76 -16.80 -15.95
C PRO A 217 1.18 -16.56 -14.55
N LEU A 218 1.89 -15.79 -13.72
CA LEU A 218 1.38 -15.34 -12.45
C LEU A 218 0.31 -14.27 -12.70
N THR A 219 -0.93 -14.54 -12.31
CA THR A 219 -2.07 -13.66 -12.55
C THR A 219 -2.44 -12.83 -11.32
N VAL A 220 -2.77 -11.56 -11.56
CA VAL A 220 -3.23 -10.60 -10.55
C VAL A 220 -4.56 -9.98 -10.95
N LEU A 221 -5.33 -9.54 -9.97
CA LEU A 221 -6.54 -8.77 -10.21
C LEU A 221 -6.18 -7.39 -10.76
N ALA A 222 -6.91 -6.98 -11.78
CA ALA A 222 -6.75 -5.72 -12.48
C ALA A 222 -8.11 -5.05 -12.67
N ASP A 223 -8.09 -3.73 -12.73
CA ASP A 223 -9.26 -2.92 -13.03
C ASP A 223 -9.74 -3.26 -14.46
N PRO A 224 -11.03 -3.55 -14.65
CA PRO A 224 -11.56 -4.03 -15.91
C PRO A 224 -11.45 -2.99 -17.04
N VAL A 225 -11.55 -1.70 -16.70
CA VAL A 225 -11.53 -0.56 -17.63
C VAL A 225 -10.10 -0.18 -18.00
N SER A 226 -9.25 0.07 -17.01
CA SER A 226 -7.87 0.53 -17.25
C SER A 226 -6.88 -0.60 -17.55
N GLY A 227 -7.18 -1.83 -17.14
CA GLY A 227 -6.26 -2.96 -17.21
C GLY A 227 -5.07 -2.86 -16.24
N MET A 228 -5.05 -1.87 -15.35
CA MET A 228 -3.99 -1.72 -14.36
C MET A 228 -4.20 -2.71 -13.20
N PRO A 229 -3.13 -3.34 -12.68
CA PRO A 229 -3.19 -4.16 -11.49
C PRO A 229 -3.76 -3.40 -10.29
N ILE A 230 -4.51 -4.10 -9.44
CA ILE A 230 -5.12 -3.55 -8.24
C ILE A 230 -4.20 -3.81 -7.03
N THR A 231 -3.97 -2.77 -6.23
CA THR A 231 -3.12 -2.80 -5.04
C THR A 231 -3.91 -2.53 -3.76
N ALA A 232 -3.26 -2.59 -2.60
CA ALA A 232 -3.90 -2.26 -1.32
C ALA A 232 -4.29 -0.77 -1.24
N ASP A 233 -5.37 -0.49 -0.53
CA ASP A 233 -5.86 0.85 -0.23
C ASP A 233 -5.39 1.34 1.16
N TYR A 234 -5.82 2.54 1.54
CA TYR A 234 -5.56 3.15 2.83
C TYR A 234 -6.78 2.94 3.74
N ASP A 235 -6.70 1.89 4.55
CA ASP A 235 -7.72 1.56 5.54
C ASP A 235 -7.72 2.59 6.66
N LEU A 236 -8.84 3.31 6.82
CA LEU A 236 -9.04 4.19 7.96
C LEU A 236 -9.32 3.35 9.21
N LEU A 237 -8.71 3.69 10.33
CA LEU A 237 -9.03 3.10 11.62
C LEU A 237 -10.21 3.83 12.29
N ALA A 238 -10.12 5.16 12.36
CA ALA A 238 -11.08 5.99 13.07
C ALA A 238 -11.06 7.43 12.55
N ILE A 239 -12.21 8.10 12.63
CA ILE A 239 -12.34 9.55 12.44
C ILE A 239 -13.04 10.11 13.67
N GLY A 240 -12.48 11.16 14.26
CA GLY A 240 -13.04 11.89 15.39
C GLY A 240 -13.20 13.36 15.06
N ARG A 241 -14.27 13.98 15.55
CA ARG A 241 -14.53 15.42 15.42
C ARG A 241 -15.29 15.94 16.62
N ILE A 242 -15.21 17.24 16.85
CA ILE A 242 -16.14 17.89 17.77
C ILE A 242 -17.50 18.00 17.04
N PRO A 243 -18.60 17.44 17.60
CA PRO A 243 -19.93 17.65 17.06
C PRO A 243 -20.35 19.12 17.25
N PRO A 244 -21.15 19.71 16.35
CA PRO A 244 -21.71 21.04 16.57
C PRO A 244 -22.54 21.06 17.86
N GLU A 245 -22.42 22.10 18.69
CA GLU A 245 -23.17 22.22 19.95
C GLU A 245 -24.69 22.18 19.74
N ASP A 246 -25.17 22.71 18.61
CA ASP A 246 -26.58 22.83 18.26
C ASP A 246 -27.18 21.58 17.59
N ARG A 247 -26.38 20.53 17.34
CA ARG A 247 -26.83 19.38 16.54
C ARG A 247 -26.36 18.06 17.14
N PRO A 248 -27.22 17.04 17.14
CA PRO A 248 -26.79 15.71 17.53
C PRO A 248 -25.67 15.21 16.59
N PRO A 249 -24.83 14.26 17.06
CA PRO A 249 -23.85 13.60 16.22
C PRO A 249 -24.46 13.10 14.91
N SER A 250 -23.70 13.19 13.82
CA SER A 250 -24.17 12.72 12.51
C SER A 250 -24.58 11.26 12.59
N LYS A 251 -25.83 10.97 12.21
CA LYS A 251 -26.34 9.60 12.14
C LYS A 251 -25.41 8.71 11.31
N ILE A 252 -25.06 7.55 11.87
CA ILE A 252 -24.33 6.49 11.16
C ILE A 252 -25.26 5.94 10.07
N ILE A 253 -24.74 5.83 8.86
CA ILE A 253 -25.42 5.27 7.70
C ILE A 253 -24.69 3.98 7.35
N ASN A 254 -25.43 2.90 7.17
CA ASN A 254 -24.88 1.71 6.53
C ASN A 254 -24.99 1.91 5.00
N ASP A 255 -23.85 1.96 4.31
CA ASP A 255 -23.71 2.06 2.85
C ASP A 255 -23.00 0.78 2.36
N ASP A 256 -23.62 -0.36 2.71
CA ASP A 256 -23.03 -1.71 2.86
C ASP A 256 -22.18 -2.14 1.66
N ASP A 257 -22.61 -1.83 0.44
CA ASP A 257 -21.93 -2.31 -0.76
C ASP A 257 -20.78 -1.41 -1.22
N VAL A 258 -20.85 -0.10 -0.97
CA VAL A 258 -19.93 0.86 -1.62
C VAL A 258 -18.92 1.44 -0.64
N LEU A 259 -19.37 1.93 0.51
CA LEU A 259 -18.52 2.64 1.47
C LEU A 259 -18.51 1.97 2.86
N GLY A 260 -19.27 0.91 3.06
CA GLY A 260 -19.47 0.27 4.36
C GLY A 260 -20.23 1.18 5.34
N THR A 261 -19.96 1.02 6.64
CA THR A 261 -20.66 1.76 7.70
C THR A 261 -19.94 3.06 8.03
N LEU A 262 -20.61 4.21 7.85
CA LEU A 262 -20.09 5.53 8.21
C LEU A 262 -21.19 6.59 8.33
N SER A 263 -20.93 7.65 9.07
CA SER A 263 -21.80 8.83 9.16
C SER A 263 -21.75 9.72 7.92
N ARG A 264 -22.75 10.59 7.76
CA ARG A 264 -22.75 11.64 6.71
C ARG A 264 -21.51 12.54 6.77
N SER A 265 -21.01 12.82 7.98
CA SER A 265 -19.82 13.64 8.17
C SER A 265 -18.57 12.92 7.66
N GLU A 266 -18.38 11.66 8.08
CA GLU A 266 -17.27 10.81 7.64
C GLU A 266 -17.30 10.63 6.11
N LYS A 267 -18.48 10.53 5.48
CA LYS A 267 -18.60 10.47 4.01
C LYS A 267 -18.06 11.74 3.34
N LYS A 268 -18.25 12.91 3.96
CA LYS A 268 -17.65 14.17 3.47
C LYS A 268 -16.13 14.18 3.68
N THR A 269 -15.63 13.60 4.78
CA THR A 269 -14.19 13.43 5.03
C THR A 269 -13.57 12.52 3.99
N LEU A 270 -14.16 11.36 3.71
CA LEU A 270 -13.70 10.42 2.69
C LEU A 270 -13.56 11.08 1.32
N ARG A 271 -14.59 11.84 0.89
CA ARG A 271 -14.54 12.59 -0.36
C ARG A 271 -13.46 13.68 -0.37
N ALA A 272 -13.21 14.31 0.78
CA ALA A 272 -12.13 15.29 0.91
C ALA A 272 -10.76 14.63 0.82
N LEU A 273 -10.56 13.46 1.45
CA LEU A 273 -9.35 12.66 1.36
C LEU A 273 -9.09 12.19 -0.08
N GLN A 274 -10.12 11.68 -0.77
CA GLN A 274 -10.03 11.29 -2.18
C GLN A 274 -9.54 12.47 -3.04
N ARG A 275 -10.16 13.65 -2.92
CA ARG A 275 -9.70 14.86 -3.64
C ARG A 275 -8.30 15.32 -3.25
N ALA A 276 -7.93 15.20 -1.97
CA ALA A 276 -6.62 15.64 -1.48
C ALA A 276 -5.49 14.68 -1.86
N THR A 277 -5.82 13.45 -2.27
CA THR A 277 -4.87 12.41 -2.71
C THR A 277 -4.93 12.17 -4.22
N GLU A 278 -5.82 12.85 -4.94
CA GLU A 278 -5.80 12.86 -6.40
C GLU A 278 -4.46 13.40 -6.90
N THR A 279 -3.75 12.59 -7.68
CA THR A 279 -2.54 13.04 -8.39
C THR A 279 -2.97 13.68 -9.72
N PRO A 280 -2.82 15.00 -9.90
CA PRO A 280 -3.17 15.66 -11.16
C PRO A 280 -2.17 15.27 -12.25
N GLY A 281 -2.64 15.10 -13.50
CA GLY A 281 -1.76 15.22 -14.66
C GLY A 281 -1.27 13.94 -15.36
N ARG A 282 -2.00 12.81 -15.29
CA ARG A 282 -1.68 11.64 -16.14
C ARG A 282 -2.80 11.18 -17.08
N GLY A 283 -3.90 11.93 -17.21
CA GLY A 283 -5.05 11.51 -18.02
C GLY A 283 -5.65 10.16 -17.57
N ARG A 284 -5.35 9.72 -16.35
CA ARG A 284 -5.85 8.49 -15.74
C ARG A 284 -7.05 8.81 -14.85
N PRO A 285 -8.01 7.89 -14.70
CA PRO A 285 -9.08 8.02 -13.71
C PRO A 285 -8.50 8.38 -12.35
N SER A 286 -9.18 9.24 -11.57
CA SER A 286 -8.69 9.65 -10.26
C SER A 286 -8.40 8.42 -9.39
N GLN A 287 -7.15 8.29 -8.97
CA GLN A 287 -6.73 7.21 -8.09
C GLN A 287 -7.31 7.46 -6.70
N ARG A 288 -8.45 6.84 -6.42
CA ARG A 288 -8.99 6.79 -5.06
C ARG A 288 -8.16 5.80 -4.27
N VAL A 289 -7.61 6.26 -3.14
CA VAL A 289 -6.82 5.44 -2.22
C VAL A 289 -7.55 5.14 -0.92
N VAL A 290 -8.71 5.75 -0.67
CA VAL A 290 -9.59 5.45 0.47
C VAL A 290 -10.97 5.13 -0.07
N HIS A 291 -11.51 3.98 0.27
CA HIS A 291 -12.76 3.49 -0.33
C HIS A 291 -13.91 3.34 0.66
N HIS A 292 -13.65 3.14 1.95
CA HIS A 292 -14.71 2.87 2.91
C HIS A 292 -14.56 3.65 4.22
N GLY A 293 -15.61 3.55 5.04
CA GLY A 293 -15.66 4.07 6.39
C GLY A 293 -14.57 3.48 7.29
N PRO A 294 -14.32 4.10 8.45
CA PRO A 294 -13.27 3.66 9.35
C PRO A 294 -13.59 2.32 10.03
N GLU A 295 -12.54 1.54 10.34
CA GLU A 295 -12.63 0.20 10.93
C GLU A 295 -13.42 0.18 12.25
N ASN A 296 -13.34 1.25 13.05
CA ASN A 296 -14.12 1.36 14.29
C ASN A 296 -15.64 1.40 14.07
N ARG A 297 -16.10 1.47 12.82
CA ARG A 297 -17.52 1.40 12.42
C ARG A 297 -17.90 0.08 11.76
N ASN A 298 -16.94 -0.79 11.49
CA ASN A 298 -17.22 -2.06 10.84
C ASN A 298 -18.16 -2.87 11.76
N PRO A 299 -19.31 -3.35 11.26
CA PRO A 299 -20.33 -3.98 12.10
C PRO A 299 -20.00 -5.43 12.49
N ASP A 300 -18.92 -6.01 11.95
CA ASP A 300 -18.53 -7.38 12.27
C ASP A 300 -17.99 -7.44 13.71
N GLU A 301 -18.83 -7.91 14.64
CA GLU A 301 -18.47 -8.12 16.05
C GLU A 301 -17.28 -9.09 16.22
N LYS A 302 -16.93 -9.86 15.18
CA LYS A 302 -15.75 -10.74 15.16
C LYS A 302 -14.45 -10.02 14.85
N ILE A 303 -14.48 -8.70 14.59
CA ILE A 303 -13.26 -7.89 14.62
C ILE A 303 -12.74 -7.94 16.04
N GLY A 304 -11.75 -8.81 16.23
CA GLY A 304 -11.08 -8.97 17.50
C GLY A 304 -10.22 -7.75 17.84
N ARG A 305 -9.47 -7.92 18.92
CA ARG A 305 -8.48 -6.96 19.39
C ARG A 305 -7.51 -6.57 18.28
N LEU A 306 -7.07 -5.31 18.31
CA LEU A 306 -6.03 -4.81 17.42
C LEU A 306 -4.79 -5.70 17.54
N SER A 307 -4.25 -6.10 16.40
CA SER A 307 -3.08 -6.97 16.34
C SER A 307 -1.80 -6.15 16.32
N HIS A 308 -0.66 -6.78 16.66
CA HIS A 308 0.63 -6.12 16.53
C HIS A 308 0.93 -5.70 15.08
N SER A 309 0.33 -6.37 14.08
CA SER A 309 0.50 -6.05 12.67
C SER A 309 -0.19 -4.76 12.21
N ASP A 310 -1.08 -4.22 13.04
CA ASP A 310 -1.76 -2.95 12.77
C ASP A 310 -0.88 -1.73 13.04
N PHE A 311 0.19 -1.92 13.82
CA PHE A 311 1.14 -0.88 14.19
C PHE A 311 2.41 -0.95 13.33
N PRO A 312 3.05 0.20 13.04
CA PRO A 312 2.64 1.54 13.45
C PRO A 312 1.49 2.12 12.61
N MET A 313 0.61 2.90 13.26
CA MET A 313 -0.45 3.67 12.59
C MET A 313 -0.07 5.14 12.48
N ALA A 314 -0.67 5.86 11.52
CA ALA A 314 -0.55 7.32 11.45
C ALA A 314 -1.83 7.99 11.93
N SER A 315 -1.71 8.93 12.87
CA SER A 315 -2.77 9.86 13.23
C SER A 315 -2.49 11.26 12.70
N TYR A 316 -3.46 11.82 11.99
CA TYR A 316 -3.49 13.18 11.50
C TYR A 316 -4.39 14.01 12.40
N MET A 317 -3.84 15.05 13.00
CA MET A 317 -4.48 15.81 14.06
C MET A 317 -5.19 17.06 13.53
N PRO A 318 -6.12 17.65 14.31
CA PRO A 318 -6.88 18.85 13.93
C PRO A 318 -6.06 20.12 13.69
N ASP A 319 -4.79 20.12 14.14
CA ASP A 319 -3.81 21.19 13.88
C ASP A 319 -2.96 20.93 12.62
N GLY A 320 -3.18 19.80 11.94
CA GLY A 320 -2.40 19.34 10.80
C GLY A 320 -1.13 18.57 11.17
N SER A 321 -0.87 18.35 12.46
CA SER A 321 0.25 17.50 12.90
C SER A 321 0.02 16.04 12.54
N VAL A 322 1.10 15.29 12.37
CA VAL A 322 1.08 13.85 12.12
C VAL A 322 1.88 13.16 13.21
N ARG A 323 1.30 12.12 13.80
CA ARG A 323 1.92 11.31 14.85
C ARG A 323 1.92 9.85 14.44
N SER A 324 2.95 9.13 14.85
CA SER A 324 3.00 7.67 14.76
C SER A 324 2.42 7.10 16.05
N ILE A 325 1.59 6.09 15.94
CA ILE A 325 1.05 5.31 17.06
C ILE A 325 1.69 3.94 16.95
N GLU A 326 2.52 3.59 17.94
CA GLU A 326 3.39 2.41 17.91
C GLU A 326 2.79 1.24 18.70
N SER A 327 1.73 1.46 19.48
CA SER A 327 1.12 0.45 20.32
C SER A 327 -0.37 0.72 20.59
N GLU A 328 -1.06 -0.32 21.04
CA GLU A 328 -2.46 -0.24 21.46
C GLU A 328 -2.65 0.75 22.63
N GLN A 329 -1.72 0.78 23.58
CA GLN A 329 -1.74 1.75 24.68
C GLN A 329 -1.67 3.19 24.18
N GLN A 330 -0.78 3.49 23.22
CA GLN A 330 -0.69 4.84 22.64
C GLN A 330 -1.96 5.23 21.88
N LEU A 331 -2.61 4.26 21.24
CA LEU A 331 -3.91 4.49 20.59
C LEU A 331 -4.99 4.80 21.63
N LEU A 332 -5.05 4.02 22.72
CA LEU A 332 -5.98 4.22 23.83
C LEU A 332 -5.81 5.61 24.46
N ASP A 333 -4.56 6.00 24.74
CA ASP A 333 -4.22 7.31 25.29
C ASP A 333 -4.70 8.43 24.35
N LEU A 334 -4.49 8.29 23.04
CA LEU A 334 -4.98 9.25 22.05
C LEU A 334 -6.52 9.35 22.06
N PHE A 335 -7.23 8.22 22.11
CA PHE A 335 -8.71 8.22 22.17
C PHE A 335 -9.20 8.97 23.41
N ASN A 336 -8.63 8.66 24.57
CA ASN A 336 -8.97 9.30 25.84
C ASN A 336 -8.67 10.81 25.82
N ASP A 337 -7.47 11.20 25.36
CA ASP A 337 -7.06 12.61 25.27
C ASP A 337 -7.95 13.43 24.34
N MET A 338 -8.37 12.85 23.23
CA MET A 338 -9.20 13.54 22.25
C MET A 338 -10.66 13.59 22.69
N ASN A 339 -11.17 12.54 23.33
CA ASN A 339 -12.50 12.56 23.95
C ASN A 339 -12.60 13.58 25.08
N ALA A 340 -11.56 13.71 25.92
CA ALA A 340 -11.48 14.76 26.93
C ALA A 340 -11.52 16.19 26.34
N LYS A 341 -11.15 16.34 25.05
CA LYS A 341 -11.23 17.59 24.28
C LYS A 341 -12.54 17.74 23.49
N GLY A 342 -13.52 16.85 23.72
CA GLY A 342 -14.83 16.88 23.08
C GLY A 342 -14.89 16.26 21.68
N TYR A 343 -13.83 15.57 21.22
CA TYR A 343 -13.90 14.80 19.98
C TYR A 343 -14.71 13.54 20.20
N ASN A 344 -15.46 13.10 19.19
CA ASN A 344 -16.30 11.91 19.27
C ASN A 344 -15.60 10.64 18.75
N LEU A 345 -14.52 10.21 19.41
CA LEU A 345 -13.87 8.93 19.09
C LEU A 345 -14.49 7.81 19.92
N SER A 346 -15.02 6.81 19.24
CA SER A 346 -15.52 5.58 19.88
C SER A 346 -14.74 4.39 19.34
N PRO A 347 -14.20 3.51 20.19
CA PRO A 347 -13.52 2.30 19.75
C PRO A 347 -14.52 1.32 19.14
N HIS A 348 -14.01 0.34 18.39
CA HIS A 348 -14.82 -0.80 18.01
C HIS A 348 -15.18 -1.62 19.26
N PRO A 349 -16.43 -2.10 19.43
CA PRO A 349 -16.81 -2.92 20.58
C PRO A 349 -15.93 -4.16 20.77
N GLY A 350 -15.55 -4.81 19.67
CA GLY A 350 -14.68 -6.00 19.68
C GLY A 350 -13.22 -5.76 20.07
N TRP A 351 -12.77 -4.50 20.24
CA TRP A 351 -11.43 -4.22 20.78
C TRP A 351 -11.36 -4.45 22.30
N GLY A 352 -12.50 -4.54 22.99
CA GLY A 352 -12.54 -4.89 24.41
C GLY A 352 -12.14 -3.76 25.36
N TRP A 353 -12.15 -2.51 24.90
CA TRP A 353 -11.72 -1.35 25.72
C TRP A 353 -12.75 -0.87 26.77
N GLY A 354 -13.86 -1.61 26.89
CA GLY A 354 -14.97 -1.31 27.79
C GLY A 354 -15.79 -0.07 27.37
N ASP A 355 -16.91 0.13 28.08
CA ASP A 355 -17.63 1.40 28.11
C ASP A 355 -16.89 2.35 29.10
N PRO A 356 -16.70 3.65 28.80
CA PRO A 356 -16.05 4.60 29.70
C PRO A 356 -16.96 4.91 30.90
N SER A 357 -17.15 3.93 31.79
CA SER A 357 -17.89 4.06 33.05
C SER A 357 -17.26 5.08 34.02
N GLY A 358 -16.08 5.65 33.68
CA GLY A 358 -15.46 6.80 34.33
C GLY A 358 -14.96 7.88 33.35
N GLY A 359 -15.54 7.97 32.15
CA GLY A 359 -15.14 8.96 31.13
C GLY A 359 -13.85 8.65 30.37
N ARG A 360 -13.24 7.49 30.60
CA ARG A 360 -12.04 7.00 29.91
C ARG A 360 -12.17 5.52 29.58
N TYR A 361 -11.69 5.13 28.41
CA TYR A 361 -11.48 3.74 28.01
C TYR A 361 -10.26 3.15 28.73
N ALA A 362 -10.25 1.83 28.92
CA ALA A 362 -9.15 1.08 29.50
C ALA A 362 -8.85 -0.16 28.65
N LEU A 363 -7.61 -0.66 28.67
CA LEU A 363 -7.33 -1.97 28.07
C LEU A 363 -8.01 -3.06 28.92
N PRO A 364 -8.47 -4.17 28.30
CA PRO A 364 -8.93 -5.32 29.06
C PRO A 364 -7.77 -5.88 29.90
N GLU A 365 -8.08 -6.31 31.12
CA GLU A 365 -7.13 -6.97 32.04
C GLU A 365 -6.53 -8.25 31.45
#